data_AF-A0A932VQH1-F1
#
_entry.id   AF-A0A932VQH1-F1
#
_cell.length_a   1.000
_cell.length_b   1.000
_cell.length_c   1.000
_cell.angle_alpha   90.00
_cell.angle_beta   90.00
_cell.angle_gamma   90.00
#
_symmetry.space_group_name_H-M   'P 1'
#
loop_
_entity.id
_entity.type
_entity.pdbx_description
1 polymer ?
#
loop_
_entity_poly.entity_id
_entity_poly.type
_entity_poly.pdbx_seq_one_letter_code
_entity_poly.pdbx_strand_id
1 'polypeptide(L)'
;MEDILKTKSGETVRNVDPRRIDNFRRLVGGVNVDRIELGEKSMELFPKVGFVGDGSHVEDQHIGVIKEINELIISFKLREDMWRSVARATLNRKGNIVGKMGFSNGENIVQLCPSVQFEIASGVHAEVSLPKDNDIRSFFGKVRVIIKVWPSDTGVNVDKVVKDLIEKIEEFCLSKLKIDQSIFIEPNEDAIRYSKIEQYAWSHKKSPKDLSEKENEEALGLVREEVAPGGYETWIEKGRSAEMEKQAPFFLYHDLFNTQDKIDNIVGRLQGIIKSGGLISTHERYERGSRVEGFSSSSDLRVGGGDGVFLRMMAAPLSLINTTNFYWSEKTRIVFDNSILDRSDNYCFHCDRYGSKEPGEFELRITSEELLDRQVRQGHLASNELVFNRGISADKIRYIIAPSGKRELIINELKKVNILVIGSRPIEEVVIDQCGAWRVMRKIYPNLDTPDKI
;
A
#
# COMPACT_ATOMS: atom_id res chain seq x y z
N MET A 1 -18.16 -40.30 25.16
CA MET A 1 -16.95 -40.90 25.75
C MET A 1 -15.79 -40.15 25.15
N GLU A 2 -15.26 -39.21 25.91
CA GLU A 2 -14.11 -38.37 25.56
C GLU A 2 -12.83 -39.18 25.78
N ASP A 3 -11.98 -39.30 24.76
CA ASP A 3 -10.61 -39.77 24.94
C ASP A 3 -9.69 -38.57 25.19
N ILE A 4 -9.43 -38.36 26.47
CA ILE A 4 -8.45 -37.41 27.00
C ILE A 4 -7.09 -38.10 27.00
N LEU A 5 -6.19 -37.73 26.08
CA LEU A 5 -4.76 -38.06 26.17
C LEU A 5 -4.09 -37.10 27.18
N LYS A 6 -3.90 -37.56 28.41
CA LYS A 6 -3.07 -36.90 29.44
C LYS A 6 -1.59 -37.16 29.20
N THR A 7 -0.79 -36.11 29.01
CA THR A 7 0.67 -36.16 29.16
C THR A 7 1.08 -35.87 30.61
N LYS A 8 2.22 -36.42 31.03
CA LYS A 8 2.71 -36.48 32.42
C LYS A 8 3.14 -35.14 33.07
N SER A 9 2.98 -34.00 32.42
CA SER A 9 3.44 -32.69 32.94
C SER A 9 2.35 -31.69 33.32
N GLY A 10 1.06 -32.02 33.19
CA GLY A 10 -0.02 -31.18 33.75
C GLY A 10 -0.20 -29.79 33.12
N GLU A 11 0.46 -29.49 32.01
CA GLU A 11 0.19 -28.29 31.21
C GLU A 11 -0.92 -28.59 30.20
N THR A 12 -2.07 -27.94 30.37
CA THR A 12 -3.08 -27.80 29.31
C THR A 12 -2.44 -27.04 28.15
N VAL A 13 -1.92 -27.76 27.15
CA VAL A 13 -1.59 -27.20 25.84
C VAL A 13 -2.89 -26.59 25.31
N ARG A 14 -2.97 -25.25 25.25
CA ARG A 14 -4.09 -24.60 24.58
C ARG A 14 -4.10 -25.13 23.15
N ASN A 15 -5.19 -25.79 22.75
CA ASN A 15 -5.35 -26.23 21.37
C ASN A 15 -5.35 -24.97 20.49
N VAL A 16 -4.25 -24.75 19.77
CA VAL A 16 -4.16 -23.74 18.73
C VAL A 16 -5.14 -24.14 17.63
N ASP A 17 -6.07 -23.24 17.28
CA ASP A 17 -7.07 -23.48 16.23
C ASP A 17 -6.35 -23.89 14.92
N PRO A 18 -6.69 -25.04 14.31
CA PRO A 18 -6.07 -25.52 13.07
C PRO A 18 -6.05 -24.48 11.93
N ARG A 19 -7.04 -23.58 11.88
CA ARG A 19 -7.10 -22.48 10.88
C ARG A 19 -5.97 -21.47 11.05
N ARG A 20 -5.48 -21.28 12.29
CA ARG A 20 -4.32 -20.40 12.60
C ARG A 20 -3.02 -21.01 12.08
N ILE A 21 -2.89 -22.33 12.21
CA ILE A 21 -1.75 -23.08 11.68
C ILE A 21 -1.77 -23.04 10.15
N ASP A 22 -2.93 -23.16 9.51
CA ASP A 22 -3.04 -23.10 8.05
C ASP A 22 -2.80 -21.69 7.48
N ASN A 23 -3.24 -20.63 8.16
CA ASN A 23 -2.90 -19.25 7.77
C ASN A 23 -1.40 -18.98 7.93
N PHE A 24 -0.78 -19.41 9.04
CA PHE A 24 0.68 -19.32 9.20
C PHE A 24 1.47 -20.23 8.25
N ARG A 25 0.93 -21.40 7.88
CA ARG A 25 1.50 -22.26 6.83
C ARG A 25 1.40 -21.63 5.45
N ARG A 26 0.31 -20.93 5.13
CA ARG A 26 0.24 -20.09 3.92
C ARG A 26 1.27 -18.96 3.97
N LEU A 27 1.51 -18.38 5.15
CA LEU A 27 2.51 -17.31 5.37
C LEU A 27 3.96 -17.77 5.20
N VAL A 28 4.24 -19.01 5.58
CA VAL A 28 5.58 -19.61 5.53
C VAL A 28 5.84 -20.38 4.23
N GLY A 29 4.84 -21.14 3.77
CA GLY A 29 4.92 -22.00 2.58
C GLY A 29 4.51 -21.30 1.28
N GLY A 30 3.75 -20.20 1.36
CA GLY A 30 3.38 -19.37 0.19
C GLY A 30 4.49 -18.43 -0.27
N VAL A 31 5.52 -18.21 0.54
CA VAL A 31 6.75 -17.55 0.10
C VAL A 31 7.60 -18.58 -0.61
N ASN A 32 7.30 -18.77 -1.90
CA ASN A 32 7.97 -19.72 -2.77
C ASN A 32 9.50 -19.58 -2.63
N VAL A 33 10.11 -20.60 -2.04
CA VAL A 33 11.53 -20.60 -1.63
C VAL A 33 12.46 -20.57 -2.84
N ASP A 34 11.94 -20.96 -4.01
CA ASP A 34 12.70 -21.21 -5.24
C ASP A 34 13.03 -19.95 -6.05
N ARG A 35 12.73 -18.74 -5.55
CA ARG A 35 13.01 -17.47 -6.26
C ARG A 35 14.07 -16.57 -5.62
N ILE A 36 14.72 -17.01 -4.55
CA ILE A 36 15.76 -16.22 -3.88
C ILE A 36 17.15 -16.69 -4.35
N GLU A 37 17.43 -16.56 -5.65
CA GLU A 37 18.82 -16.54 -6.12
C GLU A 37 19.32 -15.09 -6.06
N LEU A 38 20.02 -14.75 -4.99
CA LEU A 38 20.67 -13.45 -4.82
C LEU A 38 22.09 -13.50 -5.33
N GLY A 39 22.32 -12.80 -6.43
CA GLY A 39 23.64 -12.71 -7.04
C GLY A 39 23.77 -11.65 -8.11
N GLU A 40 23.00 -10.55 -8.08
CA GLU A 40 23.30 -9.34 -8.85
C GLU A 40 22.41 -8.19 -8.35
N LYS A 41 22.74 -6.94 -8.69
CA LYS A 41 21.95 -5.73 -8.39
C LYS A 41 20.55 -5.80 -9.04
N SER A 42 19.68 -6.69 -8.58
CA SER A 42 18.34 -6.82 -9.13
C SER A 42 17.49 -5.69 -8.56
N MET A 43 16.77 -4.98 -9.44
CA MET A 43 15.70 -4.07 -9.04
C MET A 43 14.48 -4.83 -8.47
N GLU A 44 14.65 -6.10 -8.06
CA GLU A 44 13.56 -6.98 -7.66
C GLU A 44 13.32 -6.86 -6.15
N LEU A 45 12.06 -6.65 -5.81
CA LEU A 45 11.59 -6.48 -4.45
C LEU A 45 11.53 -7.83 -3.75
N PHE A 46 11.83 -7.87 -2.45
CA PHE A 46 11.52 -9.03 -1.63
C PHE A 46 10.02 -9.34 -1.74
N PRO A 47 9.64 -10.62 -1.96
CA PRO A 47 8.25 -11.00 -2.05
C PRO A 47 7.57 -10.73 -0.70
N LYS A 48 6.35 -10.17 -0.79
CA LYS A 48 5.50 -9.89 0.36
C LYS A 48 4.16 -10.56 0.17
N VAL A 49 3.65 -11.18 1.23
CA VAL A 49 2.28 -11.66 1.32
C VAL A 49 1.57 -10.88 2.42
N GLY A 50 0.43 -10.30 2.09
CA GLY A 50 -0.49 -9.66 3.00
C GLY A 50 -1.64 -10.60 3.35
N PHE A 51 -2.13 -10.50 4.58
CA PHE A 51 -3.40 -11.08 4.97
C PHE A 51 -4.04 -10.23 6.06
N VAL A 52 -5.32 -10.47 6.25
CA VAL A 52 -6.17 -9.79 7.22
C VAL A 52 -6.07 -10.49 8.58
N GLY A 53 -5.65 -9.75 9.60
CA GLY A 53 -5.61 -10.15 11.00
C GLY A 53 -6.78 -9.58 11.80
N ASP A 54 -6.60 -9.47 13.12
CA ASP A 54 -7.65 -8.98 14.01
C ASP A 54 -8.05 -7.52 13.66
N GLY A 55 -9.32 -7.33 13.29
CA GLY A 55 -9.83 -6.04 12.79
C GLY A 55 -9.93 -4.92 13.81
N SER A 56 -9.85 -5.28 15.08
CA SER A 56 -10.07 -4.39 16.21
C SER A 56 -8.80 -3.65 16.61
N HIS A 57 -7.61 -4.20 16.40
CA HIS A 57 -6.36 -3.64 16.94
C HIS A 57 -5.34 -3.23 15.87
N VAL A 58 -5.40 -3.82 14.67
CA VAL A 58 -4.48 -3.52 13.55
C VAL A 58 -5.11 -2.50 12.60
N GLU A 59 -4.37 -1.44 12.27
CA GLU A 59 -4.75 -0.43 11.26
C GLU A 59 -4.92 -1.14 9.91
N ASP A 60 -6.14 -1.11 9.39
CA ASP A 60 -6.55 -1.76 8.15
C ASP A 60 -6.16 -3.24 8.06
N GLN A 61 -6.30 -4.01 9.14
CA GLN A 61 -6.18 -5.48 9.23
C GLN A 61 -4.90 -6.12 8.65
N HIS A 62 -4.00 -5.41 7.97
CA HIS A 62 -3.07 -6.07 7.06
C HIS A 62 -1.73 -6.35 7.72
N ILE A 63 -1.51 -7.63 7.96
CA ILE A 63 -0.25 -8.18 8.39
C ILE A 63 0.54 -8.57 7.14
N GLY A 64 1.68 -7.92 6.96
CA GLY A 64 2.63 -8.22 5.92
C GLY A 64 3.65 -9.24 6.38
N VAL A 65 3.99 -10.20 5.52
CA VAL A 65 5.09 -11.13 5.74
C VAL A 65 6.06 -11.03 4.58
N ILE A 66 7.34 -10.81 4.92
CA ILE A 66 8.44 -10.63 3.99
C ILE A 66 9.54 -11.61 4.37
N LYS A 67 10.05 -12.35 3.38
CA LYS A 67 11.22 -13.21 3.54
C LYS A 67 12.44 -12.55 2.92
N GLU A 68 13.43 -12.29 3.75
CA GLU A 68 14.78 -11.90 3.33
C GLU A 68 15.70 -13.14 3.35
N ILE A 69 16.99 -12.97 3.03
CA ILE A 69 17.98 -14.06 2.91
C ILE A 69 18.01 -14.92 4.18
N ASN A 70 18.13 -14.27 5.33
CA ASN A 70 18.34 -14.93 6.63
C ASN A 70 17.24 -14.57 7.63
N GLU A 71 16.20 -13.83 7.21
CA GLU A 71 15.21 -13.30 8.12
C GLU A 71 13.78 -13.51 7.58
N LEU A 72 12.85 -13.85 8.47
CA LEU A 72 11.42 -13.70 8.23
C LEU A 72 10.92 -12.51 9.03
N ILE A 73 10.26 -11.57 8.36
CA ILE A 73 9.74 -10.34 8.95
C ILE A 73 8.21 -10.37 8.86
N ILE A 74 7.55 -10.32 10.01
CA ILE A 74 6.11 -10.11 10.13
C ILE A 74 5.91 -8.65 10.54
N SER A 75 5.21 -7.87 9.73
CA SER A 75 4.98 -6.45 9.98
C SER A 75 3.49 -6.11 9.99
N PHE A 76 3.08 -5.29 10.95
CA PHE A 76 1.71 -4.78 11.06
C PHE A 76 1.74 -3.43 11.76
N LYS A 77 0.62 -2.70 11.73
CA LYS A 77 0.54 -1.36 12.30
C LYS A 77 -0.61 -1.32 13.30
N LEU A 78 -0.34 -0.83 14.50
CA LEU A 78 -1.34 -0.70 15.56
C LEU A 78 -2.24 0.50 15.32
N ARG A 79 -3.50 0.40 15.73
CA ARG A 79 -4.38 1.57 15.86
C ARG A 79 -3.80 2.63 16.79
N GLU A 80 -4.26 3.87 16.62
CA GLU A 80 -3.69 5.03 17.29
C GLU A 80 -3.77 4.95 18.82
N ASP A 81 -4.94 4.65 19.35
CA ASP A 81 -5.20 4.44 20.77
C ASP A 81 -4.32 3.33 21.36
N MET A 82 -4.11 2.25 20.60
CA MET A 82 -3.29 1.10 20.98
C MET A 82 -1.82 1.44 21.07
N TRP A 83 -1.21 2.01 20.01
CA TRP A 83 0.21 2.36 20.10
C TRP A 83 0.44 3.46 21.13
N ARG A 84 -0.51 4.39 21.34
CA ARG A 84 -0.43 5.39 22.42
C ARG A 84 -0.44 4.73 23.80
N SER A 85 -1.20 3.65 23.97
CA SER A 85 -1.19 2.84 25.19
C SER A 85 0.18 2.18 25.39
N VAL A 86 0.74 1.54 24.35
CA VAL A 86 2.08 0.91 24.39
C VAL A 86 3.17 1.94 24.70
N ALA A 87 3.12 3.12 24.06
CA ALA A 87 4.06 4.21 24.27
C ALA A 87 4.03 4.68 25.74
N ARG A 88 2.85 4.91 26.31
CA ARG A 88 2.69 5.28 27.73
C ARG A 88 3.23 4.21 28.66
N ALA A 89 2.93 2.94 28.41
CA ALA A 89 3.41 1.84 29.24
C ALA A 89 4.94 1.70 29.20
N THR A 90 5.56 2.02 28.05
CA THR A 90 6.99 1.79 27.81
C THR A 90 7.87 2.97 28.21
N LEU A 91 7.47 4.21 27.89
CA LEU A 91 8.22 5.41 28.23
C LEU A 91 8.34 5.65 29.75
N ASN A 92 7.42 5.07 30.53
CA ASN A 92 7.43 5.13 32.00
C ASN A 92 8.44 4.16 32.66
N ARG A 93 9.14 3.31 31.90
CA ARG A 93 10.14 2.37 32.44
C ARG A 93 11.55 2.71 31.93
N LYS A 94 12.41 3.24 32.81
CA LYS A 94 13.86 3.32 32.56
C LYS A 94 14.42 1.90 32.40
N GLY A 95 14.73 1.47 31.18
CA GLY A 95 15.40 0.17 30.98
C GLY A 95 15.22 -0.52 29.62
N ASN A 96 14.28 -0.10 28.78
CA ASN A 96 14.19 -0.67 27.42
C ASN A 96 15.18 0.03 26.49
N ILE A 97 15.96 -0.76 25.74
CA ILE A 97 16.89 -0.23 24.74
C ILE A 97 16.06 0.54 23.71
N VAL A 98 16.34 1.85 23.59
CA VAL A 98 15.82 2.67 22.50
C VAL A 98 16.63 2.32 21.26
N GLY A 99 16.08 1.42 20.44
CA GLY A 99 16.56 1.19 19.09
C GLY A 99 16.11 2.33 18.17
N LYS A 100 16.55 2.27 16.92
CA LYS A 100 16.03 3.15 15.85
C LYS A 100 15.53 2.25 14.74
N MET A 101 14.24 2.37 14.43
CA MET A 101 13.71 1.79 13.20
C MET A 101 14.13 2.69 12.04
N GLY A 102 14.78 2.10 11.05
CA GLY A 102 15.32 2.83 9.92
C GLY A 102 15.59 1.91 8.74
N PHE A 103 15.85 2.52 7.58
CA PHE A 103 16.40 1.80 6.44
C PHE A 103 17.84 2.26 6.24
N SER A 104 18.76 1.31 6.08
CA SER A 104 20.11 1.61 5.56
C SER A 104 19.98 2.14 4.12
N ASN A 105 20.94 2.85 3.56
CA ASN A 105 21.01 3.11 2.10
C ASN A 105 22.38 2.72 1.52
N GLY A 106 23.13 1.86 2.22
CA GLY A 106 24.48 1.46 1.83
C GLY A 106 25.58 2.39 2.35
N GLU A 107 25.31 3.68 2.51
CA GLU A 107 26.30 4.67 2.99
C GLU A 107 25.86 5.41 4.27
N ASN A 108 24.56 5.46 4.57
CA ASN A 108 23.95 6.08 5.75
C ASN A 108 22.75 5.27 6.25
N ILE A 109 22.49 5.31 7.55
CA ILE A 109 21.22 4.85 8.13
C ILE A 109 20.27 6.05 8.09
N VAL A 110 19.24 6.01 7.25
CA VAL A 110 18.13 6.97 7.37
C VAL A 110 17.34 6.56 8.59
N GLN A 111 17.56 7.28 9.68
CA GLN A 111 16.88 7.08 10.95
C GLN A 111 15.44 7.60 10.81
N LEU A 112 14.44 6.75 11.03
CA LEU A 112 13.05 7.11 10.73
C LEU A 112 12.26 7.40 12.02
N CYS A 113 12.31 6.49 12.99
CA CYS A 113 11.67 6.65 14.30
C CYS A 113 12.41 5.89 15.42
N PRO A 114 12.40 6.37 16.67
CA PRO A 114 12.71 5.59 17.85
C PRO A 114 11.87 4.31 17.89
N SER A 115 12.47 3.23 18.33
CA SER A 115 11.75 1.98 18.56
C SER A 115 12.08 1.39 19.92
N VAL A 116 11.14 0.62 20.44
CA VAL A 116 11.36 -0.27 21.56
C VAL A 116 11.64 -1.65 21.01
N GLN A 117 12.74 -2.25 21.44
CA GLN A 117 13.10 -3.60 21.07
C GLN A 117 12.74 -4.57 22.21
N PHE A 118 12.20 -5.73 21.82
CA PHE A 118 11.84 -6.82 22.71
C PHE A 118 12.49 -8.10 22.22
N GLU A 119 13.21 -8.80 23.09
CA GLU A 119 13.59 -10.18 22.83
C GLU A 119 12.39 -11.07 23.19
N ILE A 120 11.84 -11.76 22.18
CA ILE A 120 10.70 -12.68 22.36
C ILE A 120 11.24 -14.08 22.69
N ALA A 121 12.27 -14.51 21.97
CA ALA A 121 13.02 -15.73 22.21
C ALA A 121 14.38 -15.64 21.50
N SER A 122 15.25 -16.63 21.74
CA SER A 122 16.52 -16.74 21.00
C SER A 122 16.26 -16.71 19.49
N GLY A 123 16.87 -15.73 18.80
CA GLY A 123 16.71 -15.54 17.36
C GLY A 123 15.40 -14.84 16.92
N VAL A 124 14.53 -14.43 17.86
CA VAL A 124 13.25 -13.77 17.60
C VAL A 124 13.14 -12.49 18.41
N HIS A 125 13.03 -11.37 17.71
CA HIS A 125 12.88 -10.06 18.35
C HIS A 125 11.75 -9.27 17.71
N ALA A 126 11.13 -8.39 18.49
CA ALA A 126 10.15 -7.45 18.00
C ALA A 126 10.62 -6.01 18.18
N GLU A 127 10.28 -5.18 17.22
CA GLU A 127 10.48 -3.75 17.25
C GLU A 127 9.12 -3.06 17.17
N VAL A 128 8.88 -2.13 18.08
CA VAL A 128 7.69 -1.27 18.06
C VAL A 128 8.15 0.16 17.94
N SER A 129 7.83 0.82 16.84
CA SER A 129 8.13 2.23 16.66
C SER A 129 7.25 3.11 17.56
N LEU A 130 7.89 4.05 18.24
CA LEU A 130 7.23 5.04 19.07
C LEU A 130 7.27 6.40 18.37
N PRO A 131 6.23 7.24 18.52
CA PRO A 131 6.35 8.60 18.05
C PRO A 131 7.31 9.40 18.93
N LYS A 132 7.94 10.39 18.31
CA LYS A 132 8.50 11.57 18.97
C LYS A 132 8.21 12.78 18.09
N ASP A 133 8.21 13.96 18.69
CA ASP A 133 8.01 15.20 17.95
C ASP A 133 9.05 15.32 16.81
N ASN A 134 8.57 15.63 15.60
CA ASN A 134 9.31 15.73 14.33
C ASN A 134 9.83 14.42 13.69
N ASP A 135 9.46 13.24 14.21
CA ASP A 135 9.82 11.96 13.59
C ASP A 135 8.92 11.59 12.40
N ILE A 136 9.30 10.52 11.68
CA ILE A 136 8.60 10.05 10.51
C ILE A 136 7.25 9.42 10.87
N ARG A 137 6.19 10.22 10.77
CA ARG A 137 4.82 9.86 11.17
C ARG A 137 4.31 8.56 10.55
N SER A 138 4.73 8.24 9.33
CA SER A 138 4.33 7.01 8.63
C SER A 138 4.72 5.73 9.40
N PHE A 139 5.73 5.82 10.28
CA PHE A 139 6.17 4.70 11.10
C PHE A 139 5.42 4.58 12.41
N PHE A 140 4.60 5.53 12.85
CA PHE A 140 4.02 5.45 14.20
C PHE A 140 3.15 4.21 14.40
N GLY A 141 3.41 3.47 15.49
CA GLY A 141 2.68 2.23 15.81
C GLY A 141 3.03 1.03 14.94
N LYS A 142 4.07 1.12 14.10
CA LYS A 142 4.57 -0.01 13.31
C LYS A 142 5.23 -1.05 14.22
N VAL A 143 4.81 -2.29 14.05
CA VAL A 143 5.39 -3.46 14.70
C VAL A 143 6.10 -4.30 13.65
N ARG A 144 7.32 -4.74 13.95
CA ARG A 144 8.08 -5.71 13.17
C ARG A 144 8.51 -6.83 14.09
N VAL A 145 8.11 -8.06 13.79
CA VAL A 145 8.65 -9.27 14.41
C VAL A 145 9.64 -9.89 13.43
N ILE A 146 10.89 -10.03 13.86
CA ILE A 146 12.02 -10.45 13.03
C ILE A 146 12.58 -11.77 13.57
N ILE A 147 12.65 -12.77 12.70
CA ILE A 147 13.11 -14.13 13.00
C ILE A 147 14.40 -14.38 12.22
N LYS A 148 15.55 -14.38 12.90
CA LYS A 148 16.92 -14.33 12.30
C LYS A 148 17.49 -15.65 11.78
N VAL A 149 16.82 -16.76 12.04
CA VAL A 149 17.27 -18.08 11.60
C VAL A 149 16.04 -18.86 11.19
N TRP A 150 15.72 -18.82 9.90
CA TRP A 150 14.66 -19.64 9.35
C TRP A 150 15.21 -21.04 9.04
N PRO A 151 14.65 -22.12 9.61
CA PRO A 151 15.13 -23.48 9.35
C PRO A 151 14.68 -23.92 7.95
N SER A 152 15.42 -23.54 6.92
CA SER A 152 15.18 -24.06 5.57
C SER A 152 15.76 -25.48 5.38
N ASP A 153 16.80 -25.88 6.13
CA ASP A 153 17.62 -27.06 5.75
C ASP A 153 18.06 -28.00 6.89
N THR A 154 17.52 -27.89 8.12
CA THR A 154 18.12 -28.55 9.29
C THR A 154 17.48 -29.86 9.75
N GLY A 155 16.56 -30.45 8.96
CA GLY A 155 15.85 -31.68 9.37
C GLY A 155 14.97 -31.50 10.63
N VAL A 156 14.74 -30.25 11.02
CA VAL A 156 13.91 -29.85 12.17
C VAL A 156 12.44 -29.99 11.79
N ASN A 157 11.62 -30.43 12.74
CA ASN A 157 10.17 -30.45 12.57
C ASN A 157 9.65 -29.01 12.47
N VAL A 158 9.46 -28.53 11.24
CA VAL A 158 9.05 -27.16 10.91
C VAL A 158 7.72 -26.82 11.57
N ASP A 159 6.76 -27.76 11.61
CA ASP A 159 5.44 -27.53 12.22
C ASP A 159 5.55 -27.22 13.71
N LYS A 160 6.43 -27.93 14.43
CA LYS A 160 6.66 -27.68 15.85
C LYS A 160 7.31 -26.30 16.06
N VAL A 161 8.33 -25.96 15.28
CA VAL A 161 9.00 -24.65 15.38
C VAL A 161 8.02 -23.51 15.07
N VAL A 162 7.23 -23.67 14.02
CA VAL A 162 6.19 -22.72 13.62
C VAL A 162 5.18 -22.52 14.77
N LYS A 163 4.67 -23.61 15.34
CA LYS A 163 3.72 -23.53 16.46
C LYS A 163 4.32 -22.80 17.66
N ASP A 164 5.53 -23.17 18.07
CA ASP A 164 6.23 -22.54 19.20
C ASP A 164 6.49 -21.04 18.95
N LEU A 165 6.77 -20.65 17.70
CA LEU A 165 6.94 -19.25 17.32
C LEU A 165 5.63 -18.46 17.39
N ILE A 166 4.53 -19.02 16.86
CA ILE A 166 3.21 -18.39 16.92
C ILE A 166 2.80 -18.14 18.37
N GLU A 167 2.92 -19.15 19.24
CA GLU A 167 2.54 -19.02 20.65
C GLU A 167 3.32 -17.89 21.35
N LYS A 168 4.62 -17.77 21.07
CA LYS A 168 5.46 -16.70 21.62
C LYS A 168 5.11 -15.31 21.07
N ILE A 169 4.75 -15.22 19.80
CA ILE A 169 4.29 -13.96 19.18
C ILE A 169 2.95 -13.55 19.79
N GLU A 170 2.01 -14.49 19.95
CA GLU A 170 0.71 -14.25 20.60
C GLU A 170 0.90 -13.81 22.06
N GLU A 171 1.80 -14.45 22.81
CA GLU A 171 2.15 -14.04 24.18
C GLU A 171 2.74 -12.62 24.21
N PHE A 172 3.60 -12.28 23.26
CA PHE A 172 4.13 -10.93 23.10
C PHE A 172 3.01 -9.91 22.83
N CYS A 173 2.12 -10.20 21.88
CA CYS A 173 0.97 -9.36 21.54
C CYS A 173 0.08 -9.11 22.77
N LEU A 174 -0.24 -10.16 23.53
CA LEU A 174 -1.05 -10.04 24.74
C LEU A 174 -0.34 -9.27 25.86
N SER A 175 0.89 -9.67 26.19
CA SER A 175 1.58 -9.17 27.37
C SER A 175 2.12 -7.75 27.18
N LYS A 176 2.63 -7.43 25.99
CA LYS A 176 3.30 -6.15 25.67
C LYS A 176 2.44 -5.20 24.86
N LEU A 177 1.70 -5.69 23.87
CA LEU A 177 0.87 -4.85 23.00
C LEU A 177 -0.57 -4.69 23.49
N LYS A 178 -0.99 -5.49 24.47
CA LYS A 178 -2.37 -5.52 25.01
C LYS A 178 -3.42 -5.92 23.98
N ILE A 179 -3.03 -6.73 23.01
CA ILE A 179 -3.95 -7.35 22.06
C ILE A 179 -4.43 -8.65 22.72
N ASP A 180 -5.68 -8.67 23.15
CA ASP A 180 -6.28 -9.78 23.90
C ASP A 180 -6.65 -11.00 23.03
N GLN A 181 -6.59 -10.83 21.71
CA GLN A 181 -6.83 -11.84 20.70
C GLN A 181 -5.59 -12.11 19.86
N SER A 182 -5.54 -13.26 19.17
CA SER A 182 -4.44 -13.55 18.26
C SER A 182 -4.57 -12.73 16.99
N ILE A 183 -3.48 -12.07 16.60
CA ILE A 183 -3.38 -11.28 15.37
C ILE A 183 -3.55 -12.15 14.12
N PHE A 184 -3.40 -13.48 14.22
CA PHE A 184 -3.50 -14.43 13.10
C PHE A 184 -4.91 -15.00 12.90
N ILE A 185 -5.93 -14.45 13.57
CA ILE A 185 -7.32 -14.87 13.44
C ILE A 185 -8.02 -14.00 12.38
N GLU A 186 -8.83 -14.63 11.55
CA GLU A 186 -9.74 -13.92 10.65
C GLU A 186 -10.77 -13.10 11.45
N PRO A 187 -11.09 -11.87 11.03
CA PRO A 187 -12.14 -11.07 11.63
C PRO A 187 -13.47 -11.81 11.68
N ASN A 188 -14.18 -11.69 12.82
CA ASN A 188 -15.56 -12.17 12.92
C ASN A 188 -16.54 -11.25 12.17
N GLU A 189 -17.79 -11.69 12.03
CA GLU A 189 -18.83 -10.95 11.27
C GLU A 189 -19.08 -9.54 11.81
N ASP A 190 -19.06 -9.35 13.13
CA ASP A 190 -19.25 -8.04 13.76
C ASP A 190 -18.09 -7.09 13.44
N ALA A 191 -16.85 -7.57 13.48
CA ALA A 191 -15.66 -6.81 13.11
C ALA A 191 -15.66 -6.45 11.62
N ILE A 192 -16.13 -7.36 10.77
CA ILE A 192 -16.32 -7.10 9.32
C ILE A 192 -17.38 -6.02 9.12
N ARG A 193 -18.55 -6.16 9.77
CA ARG A 193 -19.65 -5.20 9.70
C ARG A 193 -19.21 -3.82 10.14
N TYR A 194 -18.55 -3.74 11.28
CA TYR A 194 -18.00 -2.50 11.81
C TYR A 194 -16.99 -1.88 10.85
N SER A 195 -16.04 -2.67 10.34
CA SER A 195 -15.02 -2.19 9.39
C SER A 195 -15.63 -1.62 8.11
N LYS A 196 -16.67 -2.26 7.56
CA LYS A 196 -17.38 -1.75 6.38
C LYS A 196 -18.00 -0.37 6.63
N ILE A 197 -18.72 -0.21 7.74
CA ILE A 197 -19.39 1.06 8.10
C ILE A 197 -18.35 2.17 8.32
N GLU A 198 -17.30 1.88 9.10
CA GLU A 198 -16.22 2.84 9.36
C GLU A 198 -15.51 3.25 8.07
N GLN A 199 -15.17 2.29 7.20
CA GLN A 199 -14.46 2.58 5.96
C GLN A 199 -15.32 3.39 4.98
N TYR A 200 -16.61 3.03 4.85
CA TYR A 200 -17.55 3.80 4.05
C TYR A 200 -17.62 5.25 4.54
N ALA A 201 -17.92 5.44 5.83
CA ALA A 201 -18.03 6.75 6.45
C ALA A 201 -16.73 7.56 6.28
N TRP A 202 -15.58 6.93 6.51
CA TRP A 202 -14.28 7.56 6.33
C TRP A 202 -14.06 8.04 4.89
N SER A 203 -14.34 7.20 3.89
CA SER A 203 -14.14 7.52 2.47
C SER A 203 -15.07 8.62 1.97
N HIS A 204 -16.24 8.77 2.60
CA HIS A 204 -17.24 9.80 2.35
C HIS A 204 -17.11 11.03 3.27
N LYS A 205 -16.06 11.08 4.10
CA LYS A 205 -15.80 12.16 5.07
C LYS A 205 -16.98 12.42 6.03
N LYS A 206 -17.60 11.33 6.50
CA LYS A 206 -18.71 11.33 7.47
C LYS A 206 -18.31 10.62 8.76
N SER A 207 -19.08 10.84 9.82
CA SER A 207 -19.05 9.97 11.00
C SER A 207 -19.96 8.75 10.75
N PRO A 208 -19.61 7.55 11.24
CA PRO A 208 -20.48 6.37 11.17
C PRO A 208 -21.91 6.61 11.68
N LYS A 209 -22.05 7.43 12.72
CA LYS A 209 -23.35 7.78 13.32
C LYS A 209 -24.20 8.73 12.47
N ASP A 210 -23.58 9.40 11.48
CA ASP A 210 -24.23 10.39 10.62
C ASP A 210 -24.66 9.78 9.27
N LEU A 211 -24.45 8.47 9.06
CA LEU A 211 -24.91 7.76 7.87
C LEU A 211 -26.42 7.59 7.90
N SER A 212 -27.08 7.89 6.79
CA SER A 212 -28.49 7.54 6.57
C SER A 212 -28.71 6.02 6.52
N GLU A 213 -29.97 5.58 6.57
CA GLU A 213 -30.31 4.15 6.44
C GLU A 213 -29.79 3.57 5.12
N LYS A 214 -29.99 4.29 4.01
CA LYS A 214 -29.50 3.92 2.69
C LYS A 214 -27.98 3.79 2.66
N GLU A 215 -27.26 4.75 3.24
CA GLU A 215 -25.79 4.72 3.29
C GLU A 215 -25.26 3.59 4.16
N ASN A 216 -25.99 3.22 5.22
CA ASN A 216 -25.67 2.04 6.00
C ASN A 216 -25.82 0.76 5.15
N GLU A 217 -26.88 0.65 4.35
CA GLU A 217 -27.05 -0.47 3.43
C GLU A 217 -25.93 -0.53 2.38
N GLU A 218 -25.56 0.61 1.78
CA GLU A 218 -24.44 0.74 0.84
C GLU A 218 -23.11 0.33 1.49
N ALA A 219 -22.85 0.79 2.72
CA ALA A 219 -21.68 0.40 3.50
C ALA A 219 -21.63 -1.12 3.74
N LEU A 220 -22.75 -1.73 4.15
CA LEU A 220 -22.82 -3.19 4.35
C LEU A 220 -22.65 -3.97 3.05
N GLY A 221 -22.99 -3.38 1.91
CA GLY A 221 -22.81 -3.92 0.56
C GLY A 221 -21.36 -3.94 0.06
N LEU A 222 -20.42 -3.28 0.76
CA LEU A 222 -19.00 -3.28 0.37
C LEU A 222 -18.44 -4.70 0.26
N VAL A 223 -17.60 -4.94 -0.75
CA VAL A 223 -16.91 -6.23 -0.94
C VAL A 223 -15.41 -6.05 -0.80
N ARG A 224 -14.69 -7.08 -0.39
CA ARG A 224 -13.23 -7.03 -0.27
C ARG A 224 -12.59 -7.61 -1.52
N GLU A 225 -11.64 -6.89 -2.09
CA GLU A 225 -10.90 -7.31 -3.29
C GLU A 225 -9.42 -6.93 -3.15
N GLU A 226 -8.51 -7.74 -3.71
CA GLU A 226 -7.08 -7.39 -3.83
C GLU A 226 -6.90 -6.27 -4.86
N VAL A 227 -6.29 -5.17 -4.45
CA VAL A 227 -6.17 -3.92 -5.25
C VAL A 227 -4.74 -3.48 -5.49
N ALA A 228 -3.78 -4.08 -4.79
CA ALA A 228 -2.37 -3.80 -4.96
C ALA A 228 -1.49 -5.04 -4.72
N PRO A 229 -0.28 -5.08 -5.31
CA PRO A 229 0.59 -6.24 -5.27
C PRO A 229 0.93 -6.72 -3.87
N GLY A 230 0.97 -8.04 -3.69
CA GLY A 230 1.38 -8.67 -2.44
C GLY A 230 0.23 -8.85 -1.45
N GLY A 231 -0.99 -9.11 -1.93
CA GLY A 231 -2.14 -9.44 -1.09
C GLY A 231 -2.78 -8.24 -0.39
N TYR A 232 -2.59 -7.02 -0.90
CA TYR A 232 -3.26 -5.85 -0.32
C TYR A 232 -4.68 -5.73 -0.89
N GLU A 233 -5.63 -6.19 -0.08
CA GLU A 233 -7.06 -5.97 -0.20
C GLU A 233 -7.62 -4.67 0.44
N THR A 234 -8.77 -4.22 -0.03
CA THR A 234 -9.55 -3.17 0.66
C THR A 234 -11.04 -3.33 0.35
N TRP A 235 -11.88 -2.52 0.99
CA TRP A 235 -13.31 -2.48 0.71
C TRP A 235 -13.61 -1.70 -0.58
N ILE A 236 -14.46 -2.27 -1.42
CA ILE A 236 -14.87 -1.75 -2.73
C ILE A 236 -16.34 -1.39 -2.74
N GLU A 237 -16.61 -0.13 -3.10
CA GLU A 237 -17.93 0.42 -3.40
C GLU A 237 -18.17 0.33 -4.91
N LYS A 238 -18.72 -0.81 -5.36
CA LYS A 238 -18.87 -1.11 -6.78
C LYS A 238 -19.71 -0.06 -7.49
N GLY A 239 -19.17 0.51 -8.57
CA GLY A 239 -19.87 1.47 -9.41
C GLY A 239 -19.76 2.92 -8.97
N ARG A 240 -19.05 3.22 -7.87
CA ARG A 240 -18.82 4.60 -7.41
C ARG A 240 -18.20 5.47 -8.50
N SER A 241 -17.15 4.99 -9.16
CA SER A 241 -16.52 5.69 -10.28
C SER A 241 -17.47 5.89 -11.47
N ALA A 242 -18.34 4.93 -11.76
CA ALA A 242 -19.33 5.05 -12.83
C ALA A 242 -20.38 6.13 -12.51
N GLU A 243 -20.82 6.26 -11.25
CA GLU A 243 -21.69 7.36 -10.83
C GLU A 243 -20.97 8.71 -10.93
N MET A 244 -19.68 8.77 -10.61
CA MET A 244 -18.86 9.96 -10.82
C MET A 244 -18.75 10.33 -12.31
N GLU A 245 -18.54 9.35 -13.20
CA GLU A 245 -18.46 9.57 -14.65
C GLU A 245 -19.75 10.14 -15.26
N LYS A 246 -20.91 9.88 -14.64
CA LYS A 246 -22.17 10.54 -15.04
C LYS A 246 -22.18 12.04 -14.78
N GLN A 247 -21.41 12.52 -13.80
CA GLN A 247 -21.30 13.95 -13.49
C GLN A 247 -20.39 14.65 -14.49
N ALA A 248 -19.21 14.08 -14.73
CA ALA A 248 -18.29 14.50 -15.77
C ALA A 248 -17.28 13.40 -16.08
N PRO A 249 -16.82 13.30 -17.34
CA PRO A 249 -15.65 12.48 -17.66
C PRO A 249 -14.38 13.02 -16.96
N PHE A 250 -13.51 12.09 -16.54
CA PHE A 250 -12.24 12.39 -15.87
C PHE A 250 -11.18 11.32 -16.13
N PHE A 251 -9.93 11.63 -15.78
CA PHE A 251 -8.80 10.70 -15.79
C PHE A 251 -8.00 10.78 -14.50
N LEU A 252 -7.42 9.64 -14.16
CA LEU A 252 -6.49 9.51 -13.06
C LEU A 252 -5.10 9.23 -13.63
N TYR A 253 -4.11 9.98 -13.16
CA TYR A 253 -2.77 9.88 -13.73
C TYR A 253 -1.65 10.02 -12.70
N HIS A 254 -0.51 9.42 -13.04
CA HIS A 254 0.75 9.55 -12.34
C HIS A 254 1.82 10.04 -13.32
N ASP A 255 2.48 11.15 -12.99
CA ASP A 255 3.64 11.62 -13.74
C ASP A 255 4.88 10.86 -13.28
N LEU A 256 5.66 10.33 -14.21
CA LEU A 256 7.04 9.95 -13.90
C LEU A 256 7.90 11.22 -13.80
N PHE A 257 8.92 11.18 -12.94
CA PHE A 257 9.85 12.30 -12.73
C PHE A 257 10.35 12.89 -14.03
N ASN A 258 10.66 14.20 -14.03
CA ASN A 258 11.35 14.88 -15.12
C ASN A 258 12.76 14.28 -15.23
N THR A 259 12.82 13.08 -15.82
CA THR A 259 14.04 12.44 -16.23
C THR A 259 14.65 13.42 -17.19
N GLN A 260 15.81 13.98 -16.86
CA GLN A 260 16.62 14.76 -17.78
C GLN A 260 16.82 13.93 -19.06
N ASP A 261 15.91 14.02 -20.04
CA ASP A 261 15.69 13.36 -21.34
C ASP A 261 16.19 11.92 -21.59
N LYS A 262 16.72 11.24 -20.59
CA LYS A 262 17.40 9.95 -20.71
C LYS A 262 16.39 8.85 -20.65
N ILE A 263 16.25 8.19 -21.79
CA ILE A 263 15.39 7.04 -21.98
C ILE A 263 15.61 5.97 -20.90
N ASP A 264 16.86 5.74 -20.49
CA ASP A 264 17.23 4.77 -19.47
C ASP A 264 16.54 5.02 -18.13
N ASN A 265 16.33 6.29 -17.74
CA ASN A 265 15.64 6.62 -16.50
C ASN A 265 14.14 6.33 -16.59
N ILE A 266 13.52 6.67 -17.72
CA ILE A 266 12.09 6.41 -17.96
C ILE A 266 11.85 4.91 -17.93
N VAL A 267 12.66 4.17 -18.69
CA VAL A 267 12.59 2.73 -18.81
C VAL A 267 12.87 2.07 -17.47
N GLY A 268 13.93 2.45 -16.75
CA GLY A 268 14.23 1.88 -15.43
C GLY A 268 13.11 2.09 -14.41
N ARG A 269 12.44 3.25 -14.43
CA ARG A 269 11.26 3.52 -13.58
C ARG A 269 10.07 2.66 -13.97
N LEU A 270 9.74 2.58 -15.25
CA LEU A 270 8.66 1.73 -15.75
C LEU A 270 8.92 0.26 -15.44
N GLN A 271 10.16 -0.22 -15.64
CA GLN A 271 10.58 -1.56 -15.25
C GLN A 271 10.36 -1.81 -13.76
N GLY A 272 10.76 -0.87 -12.89
CA GLY A 272 10.53 -0.97 -11.45
C GLY A 272 9.04 -1.12 -11.11
N ILE A 273 8.19 -0.25 -11.68
CA ILE A 273 6.73 -0.27 -11.47
C ILE A 273 6.11 -1.58 -11.96
N ILE A 274 6.50 -2.05 -13.14
CA ILE A 274 5.94 -3.27 -13.74
C ILE A 274 6.40 -4.51 -12.97
N LYS A 275 7.69 -4.59 -12.62
CA LYS A 275 8.24 -5.71 -11.83
C LYS A 275 7.70 -5.75 -10.40
N SER A 276 7.33 -4.61 -9.81
CA SER A 276 6.64 -4.57 -8.52
C SER A 276 5.16 -4.95 -8.60
N GLY A 277 4.63 -5.19 -9.81
CA GLY A 277 3.22 -5.49 -10.04
C GLY A 277 2.31 -4.27 -10.08
N GLY A 278 2.86 -3.06 -10.10
CA GLY A 278 2.10 -1.80 -10.05
C GLY A 278 2.82 -0.69 -9.29
N LEU A 279 2.14 0.44 -9.09
CA LEU A 279 2.63 1.49 -8.19
C LEU A 279 2.55 0.97 -6.76
N ILE A 280 3.61 1.18 -5.98
CA ILE A 280 3.66 0.84 -4.55
C ILE A 280 4.21 2.01 -3.75
N SER A 281 3.72 2.16 -2.52
CA SER A 281 4.03 3.31 -1.66
C SER A 281 5.51 3.36 -1.28
N THR A 282 5.96 4.50 -0.75
CA THR A 282 7.33 4.63 -0.22
C THR A 282 7.61 3.58 0.85
N HIS A 283 6.65 3.33 1.74
CA HIS A 283 6.78 2.31 2.79
C HIS A 283 6.88 0.90 2.19
N GLU A 284 6.03 0.54 1.23
CA GLU A 284 6.08 -0.78 0.59
C GLU A 284 7.41 -1.02 -0.15
N ARG A 285 7.93 0.01 -0.85
CA ARG A 285 9.25 -0.10 -1.51
C ARG A 285 10.34 -0.42 -0.48
N TYR A 286 10.37 0.35 0.60
CA TYR A 286 11.42 0.26 1.60
C TYR A 286 11.34 -1.04 2.40
N GLU A 287 10.13 -1.50 2.77
CA GLU A 287 9.92 -2.80 3.42
C GLU A 287 10.38 -3.97 2.55
N ARG A 288 10.18 -3.88 1.24
CA ARG A 288 10.58 -4.93 0.30
C ARG A 288 12.00 -4.76 -0.24
N GLY A 289 12.82 -3.93 0.41
CA GLY A 289 14.25 -3.79 0.10
C GLY A 289 14.60 -2.81 -1.02
N SER A 290 13.64 -2.22 -1.74
CA SER A 290 13.93 -1.17 -2.72
C SER A 290 13.97 0.19 -2.06
N ARG A 291 15.07 0.91 -2.28
CA ARG A 291 15.32 2.23 -1.68
C ARG A 291 15.36 3.33 -2.71
N VAL A 292 14.70 3.10 -3.85
CA VAL A 292 14.52 4.10 -4.90
C VAL A 292 13.73 5.27 -4.32
N GLU A 293 14.19 6.51 -4.50
CA GLU A 293 13.43 7.69 -4.06
C GLU A 293 12.36 8.08 -5.09
N GLY A 294 11.17 8.46 -4.62
CA GLY A 294 10.13 9.13 -5.42
C GLY A 294 10.29 10.65 -5.41
N PHE A 295 9.32 11.40 -5.95
CA PHE A 295 9.38 12.87 -6.01
C PHE A 295 9.58 13.53 -4.65
N SER A 296 8.99 12.98 -3.59
CA SER A 296 8.96 13.61 -2.28
C SER A 296 8.96 12.58 -1.15
N SER A 297 9.62 11.43 -1.36
CA SER A 297 9.61 10.31 -0.41
C SER A 297 9.94 10.69 1.04
N SER A 298 10.85 11.63 1.26
CA SER A 298 11.15 12.16 2.60
C SER A 298 9.99 12.95 3.19
N SER A 299 9.33 13.80 2.42
CA SER A 299 8.12 14.53 2.81
C SER A 299 6.95 13.58 3.07
N ASP A 300 6.67 12.65 2.16
CA ASP A 300 5.60 11.64 2.29
C ASP A 300 5.72 10.93 3.64
N LEU A 301 6.93 10.44 3.91
CA LEU A 301 7.27 9.75 5.14
C LEU A 301 7.01 10.64 6.36
N ARG A 302 7.55 11.86 6.36
CA ARG A 302 7.49 12.82 7.46
C ARG A 302 6.04 13.17 7.83
N VAL A 303 5.19 13.46 6.86
CA VAL A 303 3.81 13.91 7.11
C VAL A 303 2.81 12.77 7.33
N GLY A 304 3.24 11.51 7.16
CA GLY A 304 2.39 10.33 7.37
C GLY A 304 1.77 9.75 6.09
N GLY A 305 2.08 10.31 4.93
CA GLY A 305 1.64 9.84 3.61
C GLY A 305 2.52 8.76 3.00
N GLY A 306 3.55 8.27 3.69
CA GLY A 306 4.48 7.26 3.17
C GLY A 306 3.84 5.91 2.85
N ASP A 307 2.66 5.64 3.41
CA ASP A 307 1.81 4.49 3.09
C ASP A 307 1.02 4.67 1.79
N GLY A 308 0.99 5.88 1.21
CA GLY A 308 0.21 6.23 0.04
C GLY A 308 0.94 6.10 -1.29
N VAL A 309 0.17 5.89 -2.36
CA VAL A 309 0.57 6.19 -3.74
C VAL A 309 -0.25 7.37 -4.26
N PHE A 310 0.42 8.24 -5.00
CA PHE A 310 -0.10 9.56 -5.36
C PHE A 310 -0.48 9.61 -6.83
N LEU A 311 -1.74 9.93 -7.09
CA LEU A 311 -2.27 10.25 -8.40
C LEU A 311 -2.76 11.70 -8.43
N ARG A 312 -3.08 12.13 -9.64
CA ARG A 312 -3.80 13.38 -9.90
C ARG A 312 -5.06 13.07 -10.69
N MET A 313 -6.10 13.83 -10.45
CA MET A 313 -7.32 13.83 -11.23
C MET A 313 -7.27 14.97 -12.25
N MET A 314 -7.73 14.67 -13.45
CA MET A 314 -8.07 15.68 -14.45
C MET A 314 -9.52 15.47 -14.85
N ALA A 315 -10.35 16.44 -14.53
CA ALA A 315 -11.72 16.54 -15.02
C ALA A 315 -11.93 17.99 -15.40
N ALA A 316 -12.15 18.31 -16.66
CA ALA A 316 -12.32 19.72 -17.00
C ALA A 316 -13.23 19.86 -18.22
N PRO A 317 -14.09 20.89 -18.23
CA PRO A 317 -14.68 21.38 -19.44
C PRO A 317 -13.59 21.78 -20.41
N LEU A 318 -13.79 21.44 -21.68
CA LEU A 318 -12.84 21.64 -22.78
C LEU A 318 -12.24 23.05 -22.86
N SER A 319 -13.04 24.07 -22.54
CA SER A 319 -12.66 25.47 -22.56
C SER A 319 -11.61 25.87 -21.51
N LEU A 320 -11.34 25.02 -20.52
CA LEU A 320 -10.44 25.29 -19.40
C LEU A 320 -9.23 24.34 -19.35
N ILE A 321 -9.09 23.43 -20.33
CA ILE A 321 -7.94 22.55 -20.43
C ILE A 321 -6.88 23.25 -21.27
N ASN A 322 -5.75 23.61 -20.64
CA ASN A 322 -4.53 23.87 -21.39
C ASN A 322 -4.01 22.51 -21.91
N THR A 323 -4.54 22.09 -23.06
CA THR A 323 -4.25 20.79 -23.69
C THR A 323 -2.76 20.64 -23.96
N THR A 324 -2.07 21.73 -24.28
CA THR A 324 -0.61 21.79 -24.48
C THR A 324 0.16 21.28 -23.26
N ASN A 325 -0.19 21.69 -22.05
CA ASN A 325 0.57 21.31 -20.84
C ASN A 325 0.33 19.87 -20.37
N PHE A 326 -0.85 19.29 -20.66
CA PHE A 326 -1.13 17.92 -20.25
C PHE A 326 -0.59 16.92 -21.28
N TYR A 327 -0.88 17.09 -22.58
CA TYR A 327 -0.55 16.08 -23.60
C TYR A 327 0.78 16.34 -24.31
N TRP A 328 1.23 17.58 -24.40
CA TRP A 328 2.54 17.94 -24.95
C TRP A 328 3.58 18.18 -23.85
N SER A 329 3.37 17.57 -22.68
CA SER A 329 4.40 17.55 -21.65
C SER A 329 5.55 16.64 -22.10
N GLU A 330 6.78 17.03 -21.79
CA GLU A 330 7.97 16.17 -21.92
C GLU A 330 7.98 15.00 -20.91
N LYS A 331 6.92 14.88 -20.08
CA LYS A 331 6.82 13.85 -19.06
C LYS A 331 6.23 12.57 -19.62
N THR A 332 6.75 11.44 -19.15
CA THR A 332 6.04 10.17 -19.28
C THR A 332 4.93 10.10 -18.24
N ARG A 333 3.71 9.78 -18.67
CA ARG A 333 2.54 9.74 -17.78
C ARG A 333 1.86 8.38 -17.83
N ILE A 334 1.50 7.86 -16.67
CA ILE A 334 0.70 6.63 -16.53
C ILE A 334 -0.74 7.05 -16.27
N VAL A 335 -1.67 6.55 -17.08
CA VAL A 335 -3.11 6.76 -16.94
C VAL A 335 -3.76 5.48 -16.42
N PHE A 336 -4.57 5.60 -15.38
CA PHE A 336 -5.21 4.48 -14.72
C PHE A 336 -6.67 4.32 -15.10
N ASP A 337 -7.21 3.12 -14.85
CA ASP A 337 -8.64 2.85 -14.87
C ASP A 337 -9.34 3.65 -13.78
N ASN A 338 -10.42 4.35 -14.12
CA ASN A 338 -11.21 5.12 -13.16
C ASN A 338 -11.86 4.23 -12.09
N SER A 339 -12.02 2.93 -12.35
CA SER A 339 -12.55 1.96 -11.39
C SER A 339 -11.71 1.84 -10.11
N ILE A 340 -10.47 2.37 -10.09
CA ILE A 340 -9.69 2.42 -8.84
C ILE A 340 -10.35 3.32 -7.79
N LEU A 341 -11.19 4.29 -8.19
CA LEU A 341 -11.95 5.12 -7.25
C LEU A 341 -13.09 4.38 -6.55
N ASP A 342 -13.46 3.18 -7.01
CA ASP A 342 -14.39 2.31 -6.27
C ASP A 342 -13.78 1.83 -4.95
N ARG A 343 -12.45 1.90 -4.80
CA ARG A 343 -11.77 1.58 -3.55
C ARG A 343 -12.12 2.61 -2.50
N SER A 344 -12.43 2.17 -1.29
CA SER A 344 -12.75 3.06 -0.18
C SER A 344 -11.53 3.56 0.61
N ASP A 345 -10.32 3.13 0.26
CA ASP A 345 -9.06 3.52 0.91
C ASP A 345 -8.38 4.73 0.27
N ASN A 346 -9.15 5.54 -0.45
CA ASN A 346 -8.68 6.75 -1.11
C ASN A 346 -9.11 8.03 -0.38
N TYR A 347 -8.29 9.07 -0.48
CA TYR A 347 -8.61 10.41 -0.01
C TYR A 347 -7.90 11.46 -0.86
N CYS A 348 -8.43 12.67 -0.87
CA CYS A 348 -7.96 13.74 -1.74
C CYS A 348 -7.54 14.99 -0.99
N PHE A 349 -6.65 15.76 -1.60
CA PHE A 349 -6.40 17.16 -1.31
C PHE A 349 -6.50 18.00 -2.58
N HIS A 350 -6.87 19.27 -2.40
CA HIS A 350 -6.96 20.24 -3.49
C HIS A 350 -5.61 20.87 -3.86
N CYS A 351 -4.60 20.66 -3.02
CA CYS A 351 -3.22 21.09 -3.20
C CYS A 351 -2.29 19.91 -2.87
N ASP A 352 -1.01 20.02 -3.22
CA ASP A 352 0.00 19.03 -2.86
C ASP A 352 0.21 19.01 -1.34
N ARG A 353 -0.12 17.88 -0.69
CA ARG A 353 -0.02 17.70 0.76
C ARG A 353 0.81 16.48 1.14
N TYR A 354 1.45 15.82 0.18
CA TYR A 354 2.26 14.61 0.38
C TYR A 354 1.51 13.53 1.16
N GLY A 355 0.17 13.49 1.03
CA GLY A 355 -0.70 12.57 1.75
C GLY A 355 -0.74 12.79 3.27
N SER A 356 -0.49 14.01 3.74
CA SER A 356 -0.40 14.35 5.16
C SER A 356 -1.52 13.72 6.00
N LYS A 357 -1.13 13.01 7.06
CA LYS A 357 -2.02 12.49 8.10
C LYS A 357 -1.93 13.34 9.37
N GLU A 358 -1.35 14.54 9.31
CA GLU A 358 -1.33 15.49 10.42
C GLU A 358 -2.74 15.97 10.75
N PRO A 359 -3.20 16.00 12.02
CA PRO A 359 -4.64 16.11 12.30
C PRO A 359 -5.30 17.33 11.66
N GLY A 360 -4.71 18.51 11.81
CA GLY A 360 -5.24 19.74 11.22
C GLY A 360 -5.14 19.81 9.69
N GLU A 361 -4.19 19.10 9.08
CA GLU A 361 -4.08 19.02 7.62
C GLU A 361 -5.02 17.95 7.06
N PHE A 362 -5.09 16.79 7.70
CA PHE A 362 -5.91 15.66 7.30
C PHE A 362 -7.40 15.97 7.39
N GLU A 363 -7.83 16.84 8.31
CA GLU A 363 -9.18 17.40 8.35
C GLU A 363 -9.57 18.18 7.08
N LEU A 364 -8.57 18.76 6.38
CA LEU A 364 -8.77 19.49 5.12
C LEU A 364 -8.90 18.58 3.90
N ARG A 365 -8.76 17.25 4.06
CA ARG A 365 -8.99 16.31 2.97
C ARG A 365 -10.40 16.48 2.41
N ILE A 366 -10.57 16.17 1.13
CA ILE A 366 -11.87 16.18 0.46
C ILE A 366 -12.16 14.77 -0.08
N THR A 367 -13.42 14.50 -0.41
CA THR A 367 -13.77 13.26 -1.12
C THR A 367 -13.35 13.34 -2.59
N SER A 368 -13.35 12.20 -3.27
CA SER A 368 -13.06 12.14 -4.70
C SER A 368 -14.13 12.83 -5.55
N GLU A 369 -15.39 12.82 -5.10
CA GLU A 369 -16.51 13.56 -5.70
C GLU A 369 -16.31 15.08 -5.56
N GLU A 370 -15.92 15.55 -4.38
CA GLU A 370 -15.60 16.96 -4.14
C GLU A 370 -14.42 17.42 -4.99
N LEU A 371 -13.40 16.57 -5.17
CA LEU A 371 -12.27 16.85 -6.05
C LEU A 371 -12.72 16.94 -7.52
N LEU A 372 -13.55 15.99 -7.97
CA LEU A 372 -14.12 16.00 -9.33
C LEU A 372 -14.90 17.28 -9.60
N ASP A 373 -15.87 17.59 -8.74
CA ASP A 373 -16.69 18.80 -8.86
C ASP A 373 -15.82 20.07 -8.89
N ARG A 374 -14.75 20.13 -8.08
CA ARG A 374 -13.81 21.25 -8.12
C ARG A 374 -13.07 21.36 -9.45
N GLN A 375 -12.56 20.25 -9.98
CA GLN A 375 -11.86 20.22 -11.27
C GLN A 375 -12.82 20.64 -12.40
N VAL A 376 -14.08 20.19 -12.36
CA VAL A 376 -15.12 20.60 -13.33
C VAL A 376 -15.42 22.09 -13.25
N ARG A 377 -15.58 22.65 -12.04
CA ARG A 377 -15.97 24.06 -11.86
C ARG A 377 -14.82 25.05 -12.09
N GLN A 378 -13.57 24.66 -11.78
CA GLN A 378 -12.41 25.56 -11.79
C GLN A 378 -11.45 25.31 -12.96
N GLY A 379 -11.69 24.27 -13.76
CA GLY A 379 -10.75 23.80 -14.77
C GLY A 379 -9.64 22.94 -14.18
N HIS A 380 -8.71 22.50 -15.03
CA HIS A 380 -7.65 21.60 -14.58
C HIS A 380 -6.67 22.31 -13.64
N LEU A 381 -6.76 21.98 -12.35
CA LEU A 381 -5.80 22.42 -11.35
C LEU A 381 -4.78 21.30 -11.14
N ALA A 382 -3.60 21.47 -11.72
CA ALA A 382 -2.55 20.44 -11.69
C ALA A 382 -2.16 20.06 -10.26
N SER A 383 -2.19 20.99 -9.31
CA SER A 383 -1.76 20.76 -7.92
C SER A 383 -2.73 19.92 -7.07
N ASN A 384 -3.66 19.15 -7.65
CA ASN A 384 -4.49 18.24 -6.84
C ASN A 384 -3.74 16.95 -6.50
N GLU A 385 -4.09 16.35 -5.37
CA GLU A 385 -3.48 15.11 -4.89
C GLU A 385 -4.58 14.10 -4.52
N LEU A 386 -4.55 12.94 -5.17
CA LEU A 386 -5.37 11.78 -4.85
C LEU A 386 -4.46 10.69 -4.30
N VAL A 387 -4.76 10.18 -3.12
CA VAL A 387 -3.91 9.22 -2.40
C VAL A 387 -4.65 7.90 -2.27
N PHE A 388 -3.99 6.80 -2.62
CA PHE A 388 -4.46 5.43 -2.36
C PHE A 388 -3.52 4.73 -1.39
N ASN A 389 -4.04 3.96 -0.45
CA ASN A 389 -3.18 3.20 0.46
C ASN A 389 -2.45 2.05 -0.27
N ARG A 390 -1.20 1.81 0.16
CA ARG A 390 -0.23 0.77 -0.21
C ARG A 390 0.21 0.68 -1.67
N GLY A 391 -0.71 0.76 -2.63
CA GLY A 391 -0.38 0.64 -4.05
C GLY A 391 -1.57 0.64 -4.98
N ILE A 392 -1.28 0.57 -6.28
CA ILE A 392 -2.25 0.38 -7.37
C ILE A 392 -1.65 -0.66 -8.32
N SER A 393 -2.39 -1.74 -8.55
CA SER A 393 -1.95 -2.83 -9.42
C SER A 393 -1.75 -2.40 -10.89
N ALA A 394 -0.81 -3.05 -11.57
CA ALA A 394 -0.43 -2.76 -12.96
C ALA A 394 -1.53 -3.13 -13.96
N ASP A 395 -2.46 -4.03 -13.60
CA ASP A 395 -3.66 -4.33 -14.41
C ASP A 395 -4.58 -3.11 -14.57
N LYS A 396 -4.50 -2.15 -13.65
CA LYS A 396 -5.24 -0.88 -13.71
C LYS A 396 -4.56 0.16 -14.60
N ILE A 397 -3.37 -0.11 -15.14
CA ILE A 397 -2.73 0.79 -16.11
C ILE A 397 -3.46 0.69 -17.44
N ARG A 398 -4.14 1.78 -17.84
CA ARG A 398 -4.78 1.87 -19.15
C ARG A 398 -3.80 2.29 -20.22
N TYR A 399 -3.00 3.32 -19.97
CA TYR A 399 -2.05 3.84 -20.94
C TYR A 399 -0.78 4.37 -20.28
N ILE A 400 0.32 4.30 -21.02
CA ILE A 400 1.55 5.04 -20.75
C ILE A 400 1.72 6.03 -21.90
N ILE A 401 1.55 7.32 -21.61
CA ILE A 401 1.76 8.39 -22.57
C ILE A 401 3.26 8.67 -22.61
N ALA A 402 3.89 8.34 -23.75
CA ALA A 402 5.28 8.59 -24.02
C ALA A 402 5.52 10.07 -24.39
N PRO A 403 6.69 10.64 -24.02
CA PRO A 403 7.13 11.93 -24.54
C PRO A 403 7.25 11.90 -26.07
N SER A 404 7.23 13.09 -26.69
CA SER A 404 7.27 13.23 -28.15
C SER A 404 8.47 12.51 -28.75
N GLY A 405 8.22 11.67 -29.77
CA GLY A 405 9.25 10.89 -30.46
C GLY A 405 9.91 9.77 -29.64
N LYS A 406 9.49 9.51 -28.39
CA LYS A 406 10.12 8.50 -27.51
C LYS A 406 9.38 7.16 -27.46
N ARG A 407 8.17 7.05 -28.02
CA ARG A 407 7.34 5.83 -27.96
C ARG A 407 8.09 4.56 -28.34
N GLU A 408 8.66 4.51 -29.55
CA GLU A 408 9.36 3.31 -30.04
C GLU A 408 10.60 2.97 -29.21
N LEU A 409 11.31 3.99 -28.72
CA LEU A 409 12.47 3.79 -27.86
C LEU A 409 12.05 3.13 -26.54
N ILE A 410 10.99 3.62 -25.89
CA ILE A 410 10.46 3.03 -24.65
C ILE A 410 10.05 1.57 -24.88
N ILE A 411 9.28 1.30 -25.95
CA ILE A 411 8.82 -0.05 -26.29
C ILE A 411 10.01 -0.98 -26.50
N ASN A 412 11.00 -0.58 -27.31
CA ASN A 412 12.15 -1.41 -27.61
C ASN A 412 13.00 -1.72 -26.37
N GLU A 413 13.23 -0.75 -25.49
CA GLU A 413 13.98 -0.98 -24.25
C GLU A 413 13.22 -1.86 -23.25
N LEU A 414 11.89 -1.75 -23.18
CA LEU A 414 11.07 -2.66 -22.36
C LEU A 414 11.12 -4.10 -22.89
N LYS A 415 11.08 -4.30 -24.22
CA LYS A 415 11.22 -5.63 -24.82
C LYS A 415 12.57 -6.28 -24.54
N LYS A 416 13.65 -5.50 -24.54
CA LYS A 416 15.01 -6.00 -24.24
C LYS A 416 15.11 -6.64 -22.86
N VAL A 417 14.30 -6.19 -21.90
CA VAL A 417 14.21 -6.77 -20.55
C VAL A 417 13.02 -7.72 -20.37
N ASN A 418 12.49 -8.24 -21.47
CA ASN A 418 11.39 -9.21 -21.50
C ASN A 418 10.06 -8.69 -20.90
N ILE A 419 9.84 -7.38 -20.91
CA ILE A 419 8.53 -6.80 -20.61
C ILE A 419 7.78 -6.66 -21.93
N LEU A 420 6.88 -7.61 -22.20
CA LEU A 420 6.09 -7.67 -23.44
C LEU A 420 4.61 -7.29 -23.22
N VAL A 421 4.14 -7.36 -21.97
CA VAL A 421 2.76 -7.08 -21.58
C VAL A 421 2.72 -6.25 -20.31
N ILE A 422 1.67 -5.46 -20.15
CA ILE A 422 1.30 -4.78 -18.90
C ILE A 422 -0.14 -5.20 -18.58
N GLY A 423 -0.33 -5.83 -17.42
CA GLY A 423 -1.55 -6.59 -17.15
C GLY A 423 -1.69 -7.72 -18.18
N SER A 424 -2.81 -7.76 -18.89
CA SER A 424 -3.09 -8.71 -19.97
C SER A 424 -2.88 -8.14 -21.38
N ARG A 425 -2.36 -6.91 -21.50
CA ARG A 425 -2.31 -6.17 -22.77
C ARG A 425 -0.88 -6.04 -23.30
N PRO A 426 -0.64 -6.18 -24.61
CA PRO A 426 0.68 -5.92 -25.22
C PRO A 426 1.18 -4.50 -24.94
N ILE A 427 2.48 -4.34 -24.72
CA ILE A 427 3.07 -3.03 -24.44
C ILE A 427 2.86 -2.02 -25.59
N GLU A 428 2.72 -2.47 -26.83
CA GLU A 428 2.47 -1.62 -27.99
C GLU A 428 1.07 -0.99 -27.96
N GLU A 429 0.11 -1.65 -27.31
CA GLU A 429 -1.24 -1.10 -27.12
C GLU A 429 -1.32 -0.17 -25.91
N VAL A 430 -0.47 -0.40 -24.90
CA VAL A 430 -0.48 0.36 -23.65
C VAL A 430 0.37 1.63 -23.77
N VAL A 431 1.55 1.54 -24.40
CA VAL A 431 2.43 2.70 -24.63
C VAL A 431 1.97 3.45 -25.87
N ILE A 432 1.44 4.65 -25.67
CA ILE A 432 0.91 5.52 -26.73
C ILE A 432 1.75 6.80 -26.84
N ASP A 433 1.79 7.39 -28.03
CA ASP A 433 2.33 8.72 -28.23
C ASP A 433 1.28 9.80 -27.89
N GLN A 434 1.70 11.07 -27.97
CA GLN A 434 0.82 12.21 -27.69
C GLN A 434 -0.39 12.26 -28.64
N CYS A 435 -0.22 11.83 -29.90
CA CYS A 435 -1.31 11.69 -30.87
C CYS A 435 -2.31 10.59 -30.47
N GLY A 436 -1.82 9.45 -29.98
CA GLY A 436 -2.64 8.38 -29.44
C GLY A 436 -3.42 8.83 -28.22
N ALA A 437 -2.79 9.58 -27.32
CA ALA A 437 -3.46 10.17 -26.16
C ALA A 437 -4.60 11.10 -26.60
N TRP A 438 -4.36 11.94 -27.61
CA TRP A 438 -5.40 12.78 -28.22
C TRP A 438 -6.58 11.98 -28.77
N ARG A 439 -6.33 10.87 -29.46
CA ARG A 439 -7.41 10.00 -30.00
C ARG A 439 -8.24 9.35 -28.88
N VAL A 440 -7.60 8.92 -27.79
CA VAL A 440 -8.30 8.39 -26.61
C VAL A 440 -9.20 9.47 -26.01
N MET A 441 -8.72 10.70 -25.90
CA MET A 441 -9.50 11.83 -25.42
C MET A 441 -10.72 12.11 -26.28
N ARG A 442 -10.58 12.17 -27.61
CA ARG A 442 -11.74 12.39 -28.50
C ARG A 442 -12.81 11.31 -28.38
N LYS A 443 -12.46 10.07 -28.01
CA LYS A 443 -13.48 9.04 -27.79
C LYS A 443 -14.32 9.32 -26.55
N ILE A 444 -13.72 9.90 -25.52
CA ILE A 444 -14.37 10.22 -24.24
C ILE A 444 -15.08 11.57 -24.32
N TYR A 445 -14.54 12.49 -25.12
CA TYR A 445 -15.05 13.83 -25.36
C TYR A 445 -15.11 14.08 -26.88
N PRO A 446 -16.17 13.62 -27.56
CA PRO A 446 -16.29 13.68 -29.03
C PRO A 446 -16.21 15.09 -29.62
N ASN A 447 -16.42 16.11 -28.78
CA ASN A 447 -16.39 17.52 -29.17
C ASN A 447 -15.04 18.22 -28.90
N LEU A 448 -13.92 17.51 -28.66
CA LEU A 448 -12.59 18.13 -28.64
C LEU A 448 -12.27 18.72 -30.03
N ASP A 449 -12.05 20.02 -30.12
CA ASP A 449 -11.46 20.65 -31.31
C ASP A 449 -10.03 20.14 -31.52
N THR A 450 -9.70 19.70 -32.73
CA THR A 450 -8.34 19.31 -33.09
C THR A 450 -7.40 20.51 -32.87
N PRO A 451 -6.26 20.37 -32.17
CA PRO A 451 -5.30 21.46 -32.08
C PRO A 451 -4.80 21.75 -33.49
N ASP A 452 -4.67 23.03 -33.83
CA ASP A 452 -4.27 23.51 -35.16
C ASP A 452 -2.84 23.09 -35.59
N LYS A 453 -2.15 22.29 -34.78
CA LYS A 453 -0.82 21.73 -35.08
C LYS A 453 -0.78 20.25 -34.67
N ILE A 454 -0.97 19.38 -35.66
CA ILE A 454 -0.55 17.97 -35.65
C ILE A 454 0.76 17.89 -36.41
#